data_AF-A0A7Y0WM35-F1
#
_entry.id   AF-A0A7Y0WM35-F1
#
_cell.length_a   1.000
_cell.length_b   1.000
_cell.length_c   1.000
_cell.angle_alpha   90.00
_cell.angle_beta   90.00
_cell.angle_gamma   90.00
#
_symmetry.space_group_name_H-M   'P 1'
#
loop_
_entity.id
_entity.type
_entity.pdbx_description
1 polymer ?
#
loop_
_entity_poly.entity_id
_entity_poly.type
_entity_poly.pdbx_seq_one_letter_code
_entity_poly.pdbx_strand_id
1 'polypeptide(L)'
;MAKLFKAAALLCIAVTAGCTDKYEPRETIVDTETKPVKEMYAPNTELERRAYSEGVSQVLTDMKGKMRARERFTWDAPLVQCGVKIPARVVNGMLSPEHEECVQIAPGRFSEEAPTYLPLLGSEK
;
A
#
# COMPACT_ATOMS: atom_id res chain seq x y z
N MET A 1 7.71 -43.94 23.26
CA MET A 1 7.71 -42.50 23.58
C MET A 1 8.58 -41.63 22.66
N ALA A 2 9.69 -42.12 22.08
CA ALA A 2 10.55 -41.32 21.20
C ALA A 2 9.95 -40.86 19.86
N LYS A 3 8.90 -41.51 19.34
CA LYS A 3 8.25 -41.15 18.06
C LYS A 3 7.35 -39.91 18.16
N LEU A 4 6.71 -39.69 19.31
CA LEU A 4 5.87 -38.52 19.59
C LEU A 4 6.69 -37.24 19.79
N PHE A 5 7.86 -37.36 20.43
CA PHE A 5 8.79 -36.23 20.59
C PHE A 5 9.36 -35.73 19.25
N LYS A 6 9.64 -36.65 18.31
CA LYS A 6 10.09 -36.28 16.96
C LYS A 6 9.00 -35.57 16.16
N ALA A 7 7.75 -36.00 16.28
CA ALA A 7 6.62 -35.37 15.62
C ALA A 7 6.33 -33.96 16.18
N ALA A 8 6.41 -33.78 17.50
CA ALA A 8 6.25 -32.47 18.12
C ALA A 8 7.38 -31.49 17.76
N ALA A 9 8.63 -31.96 17.69
CA ALA A 9 9.76 -31.14 17.29
C ALA A 9 9.67 -30.68 15.82
N LEU A 10 9.21 -31.55 14.91
CA LEU A 10 8.99 -31.20 13.50
C LEU A 10 7.85 -30.18 13.33
N LEU A 11 6.80 -30.27 14.16
CA LEU A 11 5.67 -29.36 14.13
C LEU A 11 6.04 -27.96 14.66
N CYS A 12 6.90 -27.87 15.67
CA CYS A 12 7.44 -26.58 16.15
C CYS A 12 8.38 -25.90 15.15
N ILE A 13 9.14 -26.65 14.34
CA ILE A 13 9.98 -26.10 13.26
C ILE A 13 9.11 -25.59 12.10
N ALA A 14 7.98 -26.26 11.81
CA ALA A 14 7.05 -25.82 10.77
C ALA A 14 6.29 -24.54 11.13
N VAL A 15 5.96 -24.31 12.41
CA VAL A 15 5.25 -23.10 12.87
C VAL A 15 6.19 -21.89 12.96
N THR A 16 7.49 -22.10 13.19
CA THR A 16 8.49 -21.01 13.25
C THR A 16 9.07 -20.64 11.89
N ALA A 17 8.90 -21.47 10.86
CA ALA A 17 9.29 -21.15 9.49
C ALA A 17 8.29 -20.23 8.74
N GLY A 18 7.09 -19.99 9.32
CA GLY A 18 6.05 -19.15 8.72
C GLY A 18 6.16 -17.65 9.00
N CYS A 19 7.08 -17.21 9.86
CA CYS A 19 7.37 -15.79 10.08
C CYS A 19 8.65 -15.40 9.35
N THR A 20 8.62 -15.45 8.02
CA THR A 20 9.69 -14.87 7.22
C THR A 20 9.51 -13.36 7.20
N ASP A 21 10.30 -12.66 8.02
CA ASP A 21 10.58 -11.22 7.99
C ASP A 21 11.28 -10.74 6.70
N LYS A 22 11.00 -11.40 5.57
CA LYS A 22 11.45 -10.95 4.26
C LYS A 22 10.23 -10.47 3.50
N TYR A 23 9.95 -9.19 3.65
CA TYR A 23 9.25 -8.44 2.62
C TYR A 23 10.04 -8.65 1.33
N GLU A 24 9.59 -9.57 0.48
CA GLU A 24 10.04 -9.61 -0.89
C GLU A 24 9.43 -8.38 -1.55
N PRO A 25 10.22 -7.35 -1.90
CA PRO A 25 9.70 -6.29 -2.75
C PRO A 25 9.22 -6.98 -4.02
N ARG A 26 7.90 -6.94 -4.21
CA ARG A 26 7.18 -7.34 -5.42
C ARG A 26 8.11 -7.13 -6.60
N GLU A 27 8.46 -8.26 -7.24
CA GLU A 27 9.42 -8.40 -8.32
C GLU A 27 9.66 -7.06 -9.02
N THR A 28 10.86 -6.51 -8.85
CA THR A 28 11.39 -5.53 -9.77
C THR A 28 10.98 -6.01 -11.15
N ILE A 29 10.16 -5.24 -11.86
CA ILE A 29 9.88 -5.51 -13.26
C ILE A 29 11.25 -5.41 -13.92
N VAL A 30 11.93 -6.55 -14.04
CA VAL A 30 13.14 -6.67 -14.83
C VAL A 30 12.57 -6.54 -16.23
N ASP A 31 12.59 -5.31 -16.74
CA ASP A 31 12.32 -5.01 -18.15
C ASP A 31 13.36 -5.82 -18.96
N THR A 32 13.09 -7.11 -19.19
CA THR A 32 13.93 -8.02 -19.97
C THR A 32 13.92 -7.68 -21.45
N GLU A 33 13.08 -6.71 -21.85
CA GLU A 33 13.06 -6.15 -23.18
C GLU A 33 13.88 -4.85 -23.17
N THR A 34 15.07 -4.90 -23.76
CA THR A 34 15.78 -3.69 -24.17
C THR A 34 14.89 -2.91 -25.13
N LYS A 35 14.20 -1.90 -24.60
CA LYS A 35 13.39 -0.97 -25.39
C LYS A 35 14.28 -0.44 -26.51
N PRO A 36 13.83 -0.46 -27.78
CA PRO A 36 14.64 0.04 -28.88
C PRO A 36 14.99 1.50 -28.58
N VAL A 37 16.28 1.78 -28.43
CA VAL A 37 16.80 3.13 -28.21
C VAL A 37 16.56 3.90 -29.50
N LYS A 38 15.41 4.59 -29.58
CA LYS A 38 15.16 5.54 -30.66
C LYS A 38 16.12 6.71 -30.49
N GLU A 39 16.79 7.09 -31.56
CA GLU A 39 17.65 8.27 -31.59
C GLU A 39 16.82 9.50 -31.19
N MET A 40 17.34 10.29 -30.26
CA MET A 40 16.67 11.51 -29.81
C MET A 40 16.76 12.55 -30.93
N TYR A 41 15.61 13.03 -31.41
CA TYR A 41 15.56 14.12 -32.39
C TYR A 41 16.14 15.40 -31.78
N ALA A 42 17.18 15.95 -32.41
CA ALA A 42 17.74 17.24 -32.06
C ALA A 42 16.97 18.34 -32.82
N PRO A 43 16.40 19.35 -32.13
CA PRO A 43 15.70 20.45 -32.80
C PRO A 43 16.69 21.29 -33.60
N ASN A 44 16.37 21.54 -34.87
CA ASN A 44 17.25 22.26 -35.80
C ASN A 44 17.00 23.77 -35.77
N THR A 45 15.80 24.20 -35.38
CA THR A 45 15.39 25.61 -35.36
C THR A 45 15.24 26.15 -33.94
N GLU A 46 15.41 27.46 -33.74
CA GLU A 46 15.26 28.08 -32.43
C GLU A 46 13.83 27.96 -31.87
N LEU A 47 12.83 27.98 -32.75
CA LEU A 47 11.43 27.85 -32.40
C LEU A 47 11.12 26.42 -31.93
N GLU A 48 11.62 25.40 -32.66
CA GLU A 48 11.54 24.00 -32.23
C GLU A 48 12.25 23.78 -30.89
N ARG A 49 13.40 24.42 -30.67
CA ARG A 49 14.15 24.30 -29.41
C ARG A 49 13.35 24.83 -28.22
N ARG A 50 12.65 25.96 -28.38
CA ARG A 50 11.76 26.51 -27.35
C ARG A 50 10.58 25.59 -27.08
N ALA A 51 9.86 25.16 -28.11
CA ALA A 51 8.72 24.26 -27.98
C ALA A 51 9.11 22.93 -27.33
N TYR A 52 10.27 22.37 -27.71
CA TYR A 52 10.81 21.16 -27.11
C TYR A 52 11.14 21.36 -25.63
N SER A 53 11.81 22.45 -25.27
CA SER A 53 12.15 22.74 -23.87
C SER A 53 10.91 22.93 -22.98
N GLU A 54 9.88 23.58 -23.50
CA GLU A 54 8.62 23.78 -22.80
C GLU A 54 7.89 22.44 -22.61
N GLY A 55 7.77 21.63 -23.67
CA GLY A 55 7.16 20.30 -23.60
C GLY A 55 7.88 19.39 -22.61
N VAL A 56 9.21 19.36 -22.62
CA VAL A 56 10.01 18.59 -21.65
C VAL A 56 9.76 19.07 -20.23
N SER A 57 9.70 20.38 -20.00
CA SER A 57 9.44 20.93 -18.66
C SER A 57 8.06 20.55 -18.12
N GLN A 58 7.04 20.52 -18.98
CA GLN A 58 5.68 20.09 -18.63
C GLN A 58 5.65 18.60 -18.26
N VAL A 59 6.27 17.75 -19.08
CA VAL A 59 6.35 16.30 -18.81
C VAL A 59 7.11 16.01 -17.52
N LEU A 60 8.24 16.68 -17.29
CA LEU A 60 9.01 16.51 -16.05
C LEU A 60 8.21 16.99 -14.82
N THR A 61 7.41 18.05 -14.95
CA THR A 61 6.56 18.55 -13.87
C THR A 61 5.45 17.56 -13.54
N ASP A 62 4.80 16.99 -14.55
CA ASP A 62 3.78 15.95 -14.38
C ASP A 62 4.37 14.67 -13.76
N MET A 63 5.53 14.20 -14.24
CA MET A 63 6.21 13.05 -13.65
C MET A 63 6.61 13.31 -12.20
N LYS A 64 7.12 14.50 -11.88
CA LYS A 64 7.44 14.90 -10.51
C LYS A 64 6.19 14.93 -9.62
N GLY A 65 5.05 15.39 -10.14
CA GLY A 65 3.77 15.34 -9.45
C GLY A 65 3.34 13.91 -9.14
N LYS A 66 3.42 13.01 -10.13
CA LYS A 66 3.07 11.58 -10.00
C LYS A 66 3.98 10.84 -9.01
N MET A 67 5.30 11.09 -9.05
CA MET A 67 6.26 10.49 -8.12
C MET A 67 6.01 10.94 -6.68
N ARG A 68 5.74 12.24 -6.47
CA ARG A 68 5.40 12.78 -5.15
C ARG A 68 4.05 12.30 -4.62
N ALA A 69 3.07 12.08 -5.49
CA ALA A 69 1.78 11.53 -5.08
C ALA A 69 1.90 10.09 -4.55
N ARG A 70 2.85 9.31 -5.07
CA ARG A 70 3.09 7.93 -4.64
C ARG A 70 3.60 7.83 -3.21
N GLU A 71 4.35 8.84 -2.74
CA GLU A 71 4.91 8.89 -1.39
C GLU A 71 3.99 9.56 -0.37
N ARG A 72 2.86 10.16 -0.81
CA ARG A 72 1.99 10.93 0.09
C ARG A 72 0.97 10.08 0.85
N PHE A 73 0.53 8.96 0.29
CA PHE A 73 -0.53 8.15 0.86
C PHE A 73 0.02 6.84 1.40
N THR A 74 -0.10 6.65 2.70
CA THR A 74 0.18 5.38 3.35
C THR A 74 -1.12 4.64 3.63
N TRP A 75 -1.09 3.31 3.44
CA TRP A 75 -2.24 2.46 3.76
C TRP A 75 -2.13 1.99 5.20
N ASP A 76 -3.06 2.45 6.04
CA ASP A 76 -3.24 1.97 7.40
C ASP A 76 -4.12 0.71 7.36
N ALA A 77 -3.58 -0.40 7.87
CA ALA A 77 -4.32 -1.66 7.95
C ALA A 77 -5.53 -1.55 8.89
N PRO A 78 -6.64 -2.28 8.62
CA PRO A 78 -7.80 -2.28 9.49
C PRO A 78 -7.46 -2.83 10.88
N LEU A 79 -8.00 -2.20 11.92
CA LEU A 79 -7.87 -2.69 13.29
C LEU A 79 -8.95 -3.72 13.55
N VAL A 80 -8.54 -4.97 13.73
CA VAL A 80 -9.41 -6.09 14.09
C VAL A 80 -9.10 -6.50 15.52
N GLN A 81 -10.11 -6.50 16.39
CA GLN A 81 -9.99 -6.99 17.75
C GLN A 81 -10.72 -8.33 17.87
N CYS A 82 -9.98 -9.36 18.25
CA CYS A 82 -10.50 -10.67 18.55
C CYS A 82 -10.84 -10.81 20.04
N GLY A 83 -11.80 -11.70 20.36
CA GLY A 83 -12.24 -11.93 21.74
C GLY A 83 -13.31 -10.95 22.21
N VAL A 84 -14.00 -10.25 21.29
CA VAL A 84 -15.14 -9.42 21.65
C VAL A 84 -16.33 -10.35 21.90
N LYS A 85 -16.87 -10.35 23.12
CA LYS A 85 -18.08 -11.09 23.46
C LYS A 85 -19.29 -10.42 22.83
N ILE A 86 -19.91 -11.10 21.88
CA ILE A 86 -21.15 -10.66 21.25
C ILE A 86 -22.33 -11.23 22.05
N PRO A 87 -23.27 -10.39 22.50
CA PRO A 87 -24.43 -10.87 23.24
C PRO A 87 -25.33 -11.72 22.34
N ALA A 88 -26.06 -12.67 22.94
CA ALA A 88 -27.02 -13.47 22.23
C ALA A 88 -28.07 -12.58 21.55
N ARG A 89 -28.41 -12.91 20.31
CA ARG A 89 -29.41 -12.16 19.52
C ARG A 89 -30.28 -13.10 18.71
N VAL A 90 -31.55 -12.75 18.58
CA VAL A 90 -32.48 -13.46 17.68
C VAL A 90 -32.46 -12.75 16.33
N VAL A 91 -31.98 -13.43 15.29
CA VAL A 91 -31.95 -12.91 13.92
C VAL A 91 -32.78 -13.86 13.06
N ASN A 92 -33.76 -13.33 12.33
CA ASN A 92 -34.64 -14.10 11.45
C ASN A 92 -35.32 -15.31 12.13
N GLY A 93 -35.74 -15.14 13.38
CA GLY A 93 -36.41 -16.18 14.17
C GLY A 93 -35.49 -17.29 14.70
N MET A 94 -34.18 -17.21 14.46
CA MET A 94 -33.18 -18.13 14.99
C MET A 94 -32.37 -17.46 16.10
N LEU A 95 -32.15 -18.16 17.21
CA LEU A 95 -31.30 -17.69 18.31
C LEU A 95 -29.83 -17.89 17.93
N SER A 96 -29.08 -16.80 17.80
CA SER A 96 -27.62 -16.82 17.80
C SER A 96 -27.15 -16.72 19.25
N PRO A 97 -26.46 -17.74 19.79
CA PRO A 97 -25.99 -17.75 21.18
C PRO A 97 -24.85 -16.75 21.40
N GLU A 98 -24.47 -16.53 22.67
CA GLU A 98 -23.28 -15.75 23.00
C GLU A 98 -22.03 -16.45 22.47
N HIS A 99 -21.18 -15.68 21.79
CA HIS A 99 -19.95 -16.18 21.17
C HIS A 99 -18.90 -15.06 21.13
N GLU A 100 -17.65 -15.46 20.96
CA GLU A 100 -16.54 -14.54 20.75
C GLU A 100 -16.22 -14.47 19.26
N GLU A 101 -16.22 -13.25 18.71
CA GLU A 101 -15.84 -13.02 17.32
C GLU A 101 -14.72 -11.97 17.21
N CYS A 102 -14.04 -11.99 16.07
CA CYS A 102 -13.16 -10.90 15.67
C CYS A 102 -13.98 -9.83 14.97
N VAL A 103 -14.03 -8.64 15.55
CA VAL A 103 -14.79 -7.51 14.99
C VAL A 103 -13.80 -6.48 14.48
N GLN A 104 -14.11 -5.94 13.29
CA GLN A 104 -13.38 -4.81 12.74
C GLN A 104 -13.83 -3.53 13.44
N ILE A 105 -12.92 -2.91 14.21
CA ILE A 105 -13.18 -1.69 14.97
C ILE A 105 -13.01 -0.46 14.08
N ALA A 106 -11.98 -0.49 13.23
CA ALA A 106 -11.71 0.57 12.29
C ALA A 106 -11.44 -0.01 10.89
N PRO A 107 -12.04 0.57 9.84
CA PRO A 107 -11.69 0.23 8.47
C PRO A 107 -10.25 0.65 8.17
N GLY A 108 -9.61 -0.09 7.26
CA GLY A 108 -8.35 0.35 6.69
C GLY A 108 -8.58 1.64 5.92
N ARG A 109 -7.62 2.55 5.95
CA ARG A 109 -7.73 3.86 5.32
C ARG A 109 -6.42 4.27 4.68
N PHE A 110 -6.52 5.08 3.64
CA PHE A 110 -5.37 5.83 3.16
C PHE A 110 -5.25 7.10 4.01
N SER A 111 -4.11 7.27 4.68
CA SER A 111 -3.75 8.49 5.39
C SER A 111 -2.72 9.27 4.57
N GLU A 112 -2.83 10.61 4.57
CA GLU A 112 -1.84 11.48 3.95
C GLU A 112 -0.80 11.86 5.02
N GLU A 113 0.48 11.58 4.79
CA GLU A 113 1.54 11.84 5.78
C GLU A 113 1.77 13.35 6.01
N ALA A 114 1.48 14.18 5.00
CA ALA A 114 1.65 15.62 5.05
C ALA A 114 0.43 16.33 4.43
N PRO A 115 -0.68 16.46 5.17
CA PRO A 115 -1.83 17.20 4.70
C PRO A 115 -1.42 18.66 4.48
N THR A 116 -1.46 19.12 3.24
CA THR A 116 -1.38 20.56 2.96
C THR A 116 -2.67 21.20 3.46
N TYR A 117 -2.62 21.77 4.65
CA TYR A 117 -3.70 22.62 5.14
C TYR A 117 -3.76 23.86 4.25
N LEU A 118 -4.87 24.01 3.53
CA LEU A 118 -5.19 25.28 2.92
C LEU A 118 -5.34 26.31 4.05
N PRO A 119 -4.73 27.50 3.94
CA PRO A 119 -5.00 28.56 4.90
C PRO A 119 -6.50 28.82 4.90
N LEU A 120 -7.09 28.99 6.09
CA LEU A 120 -8.49 29.33 6.23
C LEU A 120 -8.75 30.59 5.39
N LEU A 121 -9.61 30.46 4.36
CA LEU A 121 -10.06 31.59 3.56
C LEU A 121 -10.70 32.60 4.53
N GLY A 122 -9.99 33.70 4.80
CA GLY A 122 -10.44 34.77 5.69
C GLY A 122 -9.60 35.02 6.96
N SER A 123 -8.49 34.32 7.19
CA SER A 123 -7.55 34.71 8.27
C SER A 123 -6.49 35.71 7.76
N GLU A 124 -6.94 36.86 7.26
CA GLU A 124 -6.07 38.03 7.16
C GLU A 124 -6.11 38.75 8.52
N LYS A 125 -4.94 38.93 9.13
CA LYS A 125 -4.72 39.93 10.17
C LYS A 125 -4.27 41.22 9.50
#